data_AF-A0A8S1E7T2-F1
#
_entry.id   AF-A0A8S1E7T2-F1
#
_cell.length_a   1.000
_cell.length_b   1.000
_cell.length_c   1.000
_cell.angle_alpha   90.00
_cell.angle_beta   90.00
_cell.angle_gamma   90.00
#
_symmetry.space_group_name_H-M   'P 1'
#
loop_
_entity.id
_entity.type
_entity.pdbx_description
1 polymer ?
#
loop_
_entity_poly.entity_id
_entity_poly.type
_entity_poly.pdbx_seq_one_letter_code
_entity_poly.pdbx_strand_id
1 'polypeptide(L)'
;MSTSSLPADLQSQISAQEIQTLSSGPDHVKIVNSTGRRIAFNIRTSKKNVASRPTGVLDPMESVILSMNFEGNEENDRIIVEYTYPPDGAEKVYKCQYFEGPALVRRKNLANRFRNIIGMTATFEK
;
A
#
# COMPACT_ATOMS: atom_id res chain seq x y z
N MET A 1 33.77 -9.99 -2.30
CA MET A 1 32.66 -9.05 -2.57
C MET A 1 31.79 -9.03 -1.33
N SER A 2 32.04 -8.10 -0.42
CA SER A 2 31.40 -8.06 0.90
C SER A 2 30.09 -7.28 0.77
N THR A 3 28.95 -7.96 0.72
CA THR A 3 27.65 -7.29 0.80
C THR A 3 27.44 -6.85 2.24
N SER A 4 27.72 -5.59 2.54
CA SER A 4 27.38 -5.02 3.85
C SER A 4 25.85 -5.00 3.98
N SER A 5 25.29 -5.96 4.71
CA SER A 5 23.92 -5.85 5.19
C SER A 5 23.83 -4.66 6.13
N LEU A 6 22.77 -3.86 5.99
CA LEU A 6 22.50 -2.75 6.90
C LEU A 6 22.38 -3.30 8.34
N PRO A 7 22.88 -2.56 9.36
CA PRO A 7 22.69 -2.91 10.76
C PRO A 7 21.20 -3.13 11.08
N ALA A 8 20.90 -4.14 11.89
CA ALA A 8 19.52 -4.53 12.24
C ALA A 8 18.69 -3.37 12.82
N ASP A 9 19.34 -2.46 13.57
CA ASP A 9 18.69 -1.27 14.14
C ASP A 9 18.23 -0.26 13.08
N LEU A 10 18.97 -0.13 11.98
CA LEU A 10 18.56 0.73 10.87
C LEU A 10 17.42 0.09 10.08
N GLN A 11 17.43 -1.24 9.91
CA GLN A 11 16.33 -1.97 9.27
C GLN A 11 15.03 -1.86 10.08
N SER A 12 15.09 -1.95 11.40
CA SER A 12 13.91 -1.83 12.26
C SER A 12 13.34 -0.40 12.27
N GLN A 13 14.19 0.62 12.24
CA GLN A 13 13.74 2.02 12.14
C GLN A 13 13.11 2.36 10.78
N ILE A 14 13.64 1.82 9.68
CA ILE A 14 13.05 2.00 8.35
C ILE A 14 11.68 1.32 8.28
N SER A 15 11.57 0.10 8.83
CA SER A 15 10.32 -0.64 8.96
C SER A 15 9.26 0.12 9.77
N ALA A 16 9.64 0.79 10.86
CA ALA A 16 8.72 1.57 11.70
C ALA A 16 8.16 2.81 11.00
N GLN A 17 8.83 3.32 9.97
CA GLN A 17 8.34 4.44 9.16
C GLN A 17 7.62 3.98 7.89
N GLU A 18 7.49 2.67 7.67
CA GLU A 18 6.80 2.10 6.53
C GLU A 18 5.42 1.60 6.94
N ILE A 19 4.52 1.48 5.96
CA ILE A 19 3.30 0.69 6.13
C ILE A 19 3.63 -0.79 6.26
N GLN A 20 2.88 -1.52 7.07
CA GLN A 20 2.92 -2.97 7.10
C GLN A 20 1.91 -3.54 6.12
N THR A 21 2.28 -4.63 5.45
CA THR A 21 1.43 -5.33 4.48
C THR A 21 1.40 -6.79 4.86
N LEU A 22 0.23 -7.26 5.28
CA LEU A 22 0.00 -8.62 5.75
C LEU A 22 -0.92 -9.30 4.73
N SER A 23 -0.44 -10.36 4.06
CA SER A 23 -1.32 -11.16 3.20
C SER A 23 -2.18 -12.07 4.09
N SER A 24 -3.49 -11.85 4.10
CA SER A 24 -4.43 -12.69 4.85
C SER A 24 -4.95 -13.88 4.01
N GLY A 25 -4.54 -13.97 2.74
CA GLY A 25 -4.89 -15.05 1.80
C GLY A 25 -4.40 -14.73 0.39
N PRO A 26 -4.71 -15.58 -0.61
CA PRO A 26 -4.40 -15.29 -2.02
C PRO A 26 -5.20 -14.09 -2.55
N ASP A 27 -6.37 -13.85 -1.96
CA ASP A 27 -7.36 -12.89 -2.46
C ASP A 27 -7.50 -11.64 -1.56
N HIS A 28 -6.81 -11.62 -0.41
CA HIS A 28 -6.89 -10.51 0.55
C HIS A 28 -5.51 -10.04 1.01
N VAL A 29 -5.29 -8.73 0.95
CA VAL A 29 -4.11 -8.06 1.51
C VAL A 29 -4.57 -7.02 2.51
N LYS A 30 -4.06 -7.11 3.74
CA LYS A 30 -4.24 -6.10 4.77
C LYS A 30 -3.07 -5.12 4.74
N ILE A 31 -3.36 -3.84 4.62
CA ILE A 31 -2.40 -2.75 4.78
C ILE A 31 -2.65 -2.13 6.14
N VAL A 32 -1.60 -2.00 6.96
CA VAL A 32 -1.66 -1.39 8.28
C VAL A 32 -0.76 -0.17 8.28
N ASN A 33 -1.29 0.97 8.72
CA ASN A 33 -0.50 2.15 8.97
C ASN A 33 0.24 2.01 10.30
N SER A 34 1.40 1.35 10.28
CA SER A 34 2.31 1.27 11.43
C SER A 34 3.06 2.59 11.70
N THR A 35 2.89 3.60 10.86
CA THR A 35 3.56 4.89 11.05
C THR A 35 2.85 5.71 12.12
N GLY A 36 3.59 6.58 12.82
CA GLY A 36 3.02 7.51 13.79
C GLY A 36 2.27 8.70 13.17
N ARG A 37 2.01 8.70 11.86
CA ARG A 37 1.35 9.80 11.14
C ARG A 37 0.23 9.28 10.26
N ARG A 38 -0.73 10.15 9.95
CA ARG A 38 -1.75 9.88 8.94
C ARG A 38 -1.07 9.69 7.58
N ILE A 39 -1.57 8.76 6.78
CA ILE A 39 -1.09 8.51 5.41
C ILE A 39 -2.26 8.54 4.44
N ALA A 40 -2.01 9.03 3.24
CA ALA A 40 -2.89 8.80 2.09
C ALA A 40 -2.28 7.69 1.23
N PHE A 41 -3.10 6.72 0.81
CA PHE A 41 -2.64 5.62 -0.04
C PHE A 41 -3.41 5.55 -1.35
N ASN A 42 -2.75 5.03 -2.37
CA ASN A 42 -3.26 4.74 -3.69
C ASN A 42 -2.71 3.38 -4.13
N ILE A 43 -3.55 2.56 -4.76
CA ILE A 43 -3.16 1.25 -5.25
C ILE A 43 -2.88 1.31 -6.73
N ARG A 44 -1.68 0.86 -7.11
CA ARG A 44 -1.27 0.70 -8.49
C ARG A 44 -1.03 -0.78 -8.78
N THR A 45 -1.50 -1.21 -9.93
CA THR A 45 -1.31 -2.57 -10.46
C THR A 45 -0.40 -2.54 -11.67
N SER A 46 0.30 -3.63 -11.95
CA SER A 46 1.12 -3.78 -13.16
C SER A 46 0.29 -3.68 -14.45
N LYS A 47 -0.92 -4.25 -14.45
CA LYS A 47 -1.88 -4.11 -15.54
C LYS A 47 -2.71 -2.85 -15.40
N LYS A 48 -2.96 -2.16 -16.53
CA LYS A 48 -3.71 -0.90 -16.59
C LYS A 48 -5.24 -1.08 -16.53
N ASN A 49 -5.75 -2.29 -16.80
CA ASN A 49 -7.17 -2.56 -17.04
C ASN A 49 -7.93 -3.05 -15.79
N VAL A 50 -7.53 -2.61 -14.59
CA VAL A 50 -8.28 -2.93 -13.37
C VAL A 50 -9.43 -1.94 -13.24
N ALA A 51 -10.66 -2.45 -13.15
CA ALA A 51 -11.88 -1.64 -13.18
C ALA A 51 -12.00 -0.68 -11.98
N SER A 52 -11.50 -1.10 -10.81
CA SER A 52 -11.54 -0.31 -9.59
C SER A 52 -10.22 -0.41 -8.83
N ARG A 53 -9.67 0.74 -8.45
CA ARG A 53 -8.48 0.86 -7.62
C ARG A 53 -8.84 1.63 -6.35
N PRO A 54 -8.83 0.99 -5.18
CA PRO A 54 -9.17 1.66 -3.95
C PRO A 54 -8.12 2.71 -3.59
N THR A 55 -8.61 3.84 -3.10
CA THR A 55 -7.80 4.92 -2.54
C THR A 55 -8.35 5.28 -1.17
N GLY A 56 -7.51 5.86 -0.31
CA GLY A 56 -7.97 6.18 1.02
C GLY A 56 -6.94 6.89 1.88
N VAL A 57 -7.35 7.16 3.12
CA VAL A 57 -6.52 7.76 4.17
C VAL A 57 -6.60 6.87 5.39
N LEU A 58 -5.44 6.56 5.97
CA LEU A 58 -5.33 5.77 7.20
C LEU A 58 -4.72 6.64 8.29
N ASP A 59 -5.39 6.69 9.44
CA ASP A 59 -4.80 7.24 10.65
C ASP A 59 -3.73 6.30 11.21
N PRO A 60 -2.86 6.76 12.13
CA PRO A 60 -1.92 5.87 12.81
C PRO A 60 -2.64 4.65 13.39
N MET A 61 -2.07 3.46 13.18
CA MET A 61 -2.58 2.15 13.61
C MET A 61 -3.86 1.67 12.93
N GLU A 62 -4.46 2.45 12.02
CA GLU A 62 -5.58 1.96 11.23
C GLU A 62 -5.13 1.00 10.13
N SER A 63 -6.09 0.22 9.64
CA SER A 63 -5.83 -0.74 8.59
C SER A 63 -6.92 -0.78 7.52
N VAL A 64 -6.56 -1.29 6.36
CA VAL A 64 -7.49 -1.53 5.26
C VAL A 64 -7.24 -2.91 4.69
N ILE A 65 -8.32 -3.67 4.51
CA ILE A 65 -8.29 -4.94 3.81
C ILE A 65 -8.66 -4.68 2.36
N LEU A 66 -7.72 -4.96 1.48
CA LEU A 66 -7.92 -5.01 0.04
C LEU A 66 -8.37 -6.41 -0.34
N SER A 67 -9.59 -6.51 -0.85
CA SER A 67 -10.12 -7.74 -1.43
C SER A 67 -10.00 -7.65 -2.95
N MET A 68 -9.34 -8.63 -3.55
CA MET A 68 -9.05 -8.68 -4.98
C MET A 68 -9.96 -9.69 -5.67
N ASN A 69 -10.49 -9.30 -6.81
CA ASN A 69 -11.23 -10.18 -7.71
C ASN A 69 -10.33 -10.56 -8.87
N PHE A 70 -10.35 -11.84 -9.26
CA PHE A 70 -9.48 -12.39 -10.28
C PHE A 70 -10.26 -12.97 -11.46
N GLU A 71 -9.66 -12.91 -12.65
CA GLU A 71 -10.17 -13.56 -13.85
C GLU A 71 -9.06 -14.34 -14.55
N GLY A 72 -9.21 -15.66 -14.66
CA GLY A 72 -8.20 -16.54 -15.22
C GLY A 72 -7.11 -16.92 -14.21
N ASN A 73 -6.13 -17.70 -14.69
CA ASN A 73 -5.14 -18.38 -13.85
C ASN A 73 -3.70 -17.83 -14.01
N GLU A 74 -3.53 -16.70 -14.69
CA GLU A 74 -2.20 -16.12 -14.91
C GLU A 74 -1.72 -15.33 -13.69
N GLU A 75 -0.64 -15.78 -13.05
CA GLU A 75 -0.02 -15.14 -11.88
C GLU A 75 1.11 -14.15 -12.26
N ASN A 76 0.76 -13.15 -13.07
CA ASN A 76 1.72 -12.13 -13.52
C ASN A 76 1.44 -10.74 -12.96
N ASP A 77 0.41 -10.59 -12.12
CA ASP A 77 0.03 -9.29 -11.59
C ASP A 77 0.78 -8.97 -10.31
N ARG A 78 1.16 -7.69 -10.22
CA ARG A 78 1.84 -7.12 -9.06
C ARG A 78 1.04 -5.94 -8.56
N ILE A 79 0.93 -5.87 -7.24
CA ILE A 79 0.35 -4.72 -6.55
C ILE A 79 1.47 -3.88 -5.97
N ILE A 80 1.32 -2.58 -6.17
CA ILE A 80 2.19 -1.53 -5.65
C ILE A 80 1.29 -0.62 -4.83
N VAL A 81 1.58 -0.54 -3.53
CA VAL A 81 0.93 0.42 -2.64
C VAL A 81 1.76 1.70 -2.68
N GLU A 82 1.21 2.75 -3.27
CA GLU A 82 1.78 4.09 -3.21
C GLU A 82 1.17 4.83 -2.04
N TYR A 83 1.99 5.48 -1.22
CA TYR A 83 1.49 6.25 -0.09
C TYR A 83 2.34 7.48 0.18
N THR A 84 1.74 8.49 0.78
CA THR A 84 2.35 9.78 1.06
C THR A 84 1.81 10.33 2.37
N TYR A 85 2.54 11.26 2.97
CA TYR A 85 2.06 12.00 4.12
C TYR A 85 1.22 13.19 3.60
N PRO A 86 -0.08 13.26 3.94
CA PRO A 86 -0.87 14.44 3.64
C PRO A 86 -0.34 15.63 4.47
N PRO A 87 -0.62 16.88 4.06
CA PRO A 87 -0.24 18.08 4.81
C PRO A 87 -0.74 18.04 6.26
N ASP A 88 -0.01 18.67 7.17
CA ASP A 88 -0.40 18.73 8.58
C ASP A 88 -1.78 19.39 8.72
N GLY A 89 -2.67 18.78 9.50
CA GLY A 89 -4.06 19.24 9.66
C GLY A 89 -5.01 18.88 8.52
N ALA A 90 -4.54 18.14 7.49
CA ALA A 90 -5.43 17.64 6.45
C ALA A 90 -6.55 16.77 7.01
N GLU A 91 -7.77 16.95 6.51
CA GLU A 91 -8.92 16.10 6.83
C GLU A 91 -8.69 14.64 6.42
N LYS A 92 -9.48 13.72 6.99
CA LYS A 92 -9.43 12.30 6.63
C LYS A 92 -10.18 12.03 5.31
N VAL A 93 -9.74 12.70 4.26
CA VAL A 93 -10.32 12.61 2.92
C VAL A 93 -9.20 12.42 1.93
N TYR A 94 -9.32 11.41 1.07
CA TYR A 94 -8.34 11.19 0.02
C TYR A 94 -8.38 12.34 -0.99
N LYS A 95 -7.21 12.90 -1.30
CA LYS A 95 -7.03 13.92 -2.34
C LYS A 95 -5.88 13.49 -3.25
N CYS A 96 -6.13 13.41 -4.55
CA CYS A 96 -5.09 13.03 -5.53
C CYS A 96 -3.91 14.01 -5.52
N GLN A 97 -4.18 15.29 -5.18
CA GLN A 97 -3.17 16.34 -5.05
C GLN A 97 -2.09 16.03 -4.00
N TYR A 98 -2.35 15.14 -3.04
CA TYR A 98 -1.31 14.71 -2.08
C TYR A 98 -0.15 13.97 -2.76
N PHE A 99 -0.36 13.47 -3.98
CA PHE A 99 0.64 12.79 -4.80
C PHE A 99 1.23 13.71 -5.88
N GLU A 100 0.81 14.97 -5.91
CA GLU A 100 1.26 15.98 -6.87
C GLU A 100 2.23 16.96 -6.19
N GLY A 101 3.25 17.41 -6.92
CA GLY A 101 4.23 18.40 -6.42
C GLY A 101 5.40 17.79 -5.64
N PRO A 102 5.97 18.50 -4.63
CA PRO A 102 7.18 18.08 -3.90
C PRO A 102 6.91 16.99 -2.85
N ALA A 103 5.74 16.34 -2.89
CA ALA A 103 5.36 15.33 -1.92
C ALA A 103 6.26 14.08 -2.03
N LEU A 104 6.75 13.59 -0.89
CA LEU A 104 7.53 12.35 -0.82
C LEU A 104 6.60 11.14 -0.93
N VAL A 105 6.34 10.72 -2.17
CA VAL A 105 5.58 9.49 -2.45
C VAL A 105 6.46 8.27 -2.23
N ARG A 106 6.08 7.45 -1.26
CA ARG A 106 6.68 6.14 -0.98
C ARG A 106 5.91 5.05 -1.71
N ARG A 107 6.62 3.98 -2.08
CA ARG A 107 6.04 2.85 -2.83
C ARG A 107 6.46 1.54 -2.19
N LYS A 108 5.49 0.70 -1.87
CA LYS A 108 5.71 -0.66 -1.37
C LYS A 108 5.19 -1.67 -2.38
N ASN A 109 6.10 -2.46 -2.94
CA ASN A 109 5.74 -3.56 -3.83
C ASN A 109 5.38 -4.77 -2.97
N LEU A 110 4.22 -5.38 -3.22
CA LEU A 110 3.90 -6.67 -2.61
C LEU A 110 4.72 -7.76 -3.31
N ALA A 111 5.34 -8.64 -2.51
CA ALA A 111 6.16 -9.73 -3.03
C ALA A 111 5.31 -10.82 -3.72
N ASN A 112 4.04 -10.92 -3.33
CA ASN A 112 3.13 -11.94 -3.85
C ASN A 112 2.82 -11.68 -5.33
N ARG A 113 2.83 -12.75 -6.11
CA ARG A 113 2.27 -12.75 -7.45
C ARG A 113 0.78 -12.98 -7.34
N PHE A 114 0.02 -12.08 -7.92
CA PHE A 114 -1.43 -12.18 -7.96
C PHE A 114 -1.86 -12.75 -9.30
N ARG A 115 -2.95 -13.51 -9.28
CA ARG A 115 -3.69 -13.83 -10.49
C ARG A 115 -4.14 -12.54 -11.18
N ASN A 116 -4.57 -12.63 -12.44
CA ASN A 116 -5.03 -11.48 -13.21
C ASN A 116 -6.18 -10.74 -12.49
N ILE A 117 -5.87 -9.56 -11.96
CA ILE A 117 -6.76 -8.76 -11.11
C ILE A 117 -7.70 -7.97 -12.01
N ILE A 118 -9.01 -8.16 -11.84
CA ILE A 118 -10.04 -7.41 -12.58
C ILE A 118 -10.61 -6.25 -11.78
N GLY A 119 -10.58 -6.35 -10.45
CA GLY A 119 -11.14 -5.34 -9.57
C GLY A 119 -10.67 -5.51 -8.14
N MET A 120 -10.72 -4.42 -7.39
CA MET A 120 -10.32 -4.39 -5.99
C MET A 120 -11.34 -3.60 -5.19
N THR A 121 -11.64 -4.10 -3.99
CA THR A 121 -12.50 -3.45 -3.00
C THR A 121 -11.71 -3.21 -1.73
N ALA A 122 -11.89 -2.06 -1.08
CA ALA A 122 -11.26 -1.75 0.19
C ALA A 122 -12.28 -1.73 1.32
N THR A 123 -11.95 -2.42 2.41
CA THR A 123 -12.69 -2.40 3.67
C THR A 123 -11.80 -1.78 4.72
N PHE A 124 -12.19 -0.62 5.24
CA PHE A 124 -11.43 0.08 6.28
C PHE A 124 -11.76 -0.51 7.65
N GLU A 125 -10.73 -0.85 8.41
CA GLU A 125 -10.81 -1.33 9.79
C GLU A 125 -10.15 -0.32 10.73
N LYS A 126 -10.83 -0.07 11.86
CA LYS A 126 -10.31 0.77 12.95
C LYS A 126 -9.64 -0.09 14.01
#